data_AF-A0A8J7HDU9-F1
#
_entry.id   AF-A0A8J7HDU9-F1
#
_cell.length_a   1.000
_cell.length_b   1.000
_cell.length_c   1.000
_cell.angle_alpha   90.00
_cell.angle_beta   90.00
_cell.angle_gamma   90.00
#
_symmetry.space_group_name_H-M   'P 1'
#
loop_
_entity.id
_entity.type
_entity.pdbx_description
1 polymer ?
#
loop_
_entity_poly.entity_id
_entity_poly.type
_entity_poly.pdbx_seq_one_letter_code
_entity_poly.pdbx_strand_id
1 'polypeptide(L)' 'MDENSNRKDAVAMWSFGIVMTQSSGLTTVSAFLAELLGKKENTVRQQLFNSLPLKGG' A
#
# COMPACT_ATOMS: atom_id res chain seq x y z
N MET A 1 -18.06 8.93 -6.30
CA MET A 1 -17.12 8.03 -5.61
C MET A 1 -16.27 7.41 -6.71
N ASP A 2 -15.20 8.11 -7.00
CA ASP A 2 -14.50 8.02 -8.27
C ASP A 2 -13.45 6.93 -8.19
N GLU A 3 -13.54 5.96 -9.10
CA GLU A 3 -12.63 4.81 -9.25
C GLU A 3 -11.15 5.24 -9.42
N ASN A 4 -10.91 6.50 -9.81
CA ASN A 4 -9.59 7.11 -9.92
C ASN A 4 -8.98 7.60 -8.57
N SER A 5 -9.76 7.69 -7.49
CA SER A 5 -9.27 8.08 -6.15
C SER A 5 -8.46 6.96 -5.50
N ASN A 6 -8.89 5.69 -5.65
CA ASN A 6 -8.30 4.55 -4.95
C ASN A 6 -6.80 4.33 -5.24
N ARG A 7 -6.32 4.66 -6.45
CA ARG A 7 -4.88 4.52 -6.79
C ARG A 7 -4.02 5.63 -6.21
N LYS A 8 -4.57 6.84 -6.05
CA LYS A 8 -3.89 7.98 -5.43
C LYS A 8 -3.70 7.74 -3.95
N ASP A 9 -4.74 7.21 -3.30
CA ASP A 9 -4.73 6.85 -1.89
C ASP A 9 -3.71 5.74 -1.60
N ALA A 10 -3.65 4.68 -2.43
CA ALA A 10 -2.67 3.60 -2.25
C ALA A 10 -1.22 4.08 -2.35
N VAL A 11 -0.90 4.95 -3.32
CA VAL A 11 0.46 5.51 -3.48
C VAL A 11 0.80 6.49 -2.37
N ALA A 12 -0.16 7.34 -1.95
CA ALA A 12 0.03 8.27 -0.85
C ALA A 12 0.30 7.53 0.47
N MET A 13 -0.48 6.48 0.78
CA MET A 13 -0.29 5.66 1.96
C MET A 13 1.05 4.91 1.90
N TRP A 14 1.46 4.44 0.72
CA TRP A 14 2.77 3.82 0.52
C TRP A 14 3.93 4.78 0.78
N SER A 15 3.92 5.97 0.17
CA SER A 15 4.92 7.01 0.41
C SER A 15 4.97 7.44 1.88
N PHE A 16 3.80 7.57 2.52
CA PHE A 16 3.69 7.85 3.95
C PHE A 16 4.31 6.73 4.80
N GLY A 17 4.00 5.46 4.49
CA GLY A 17 4.57 4.32 5.20
C GLY A 17 6.08 4.20 5.02
N ILE A 18 6.63 4.54 3.86
CA ILE A 18 8.09 4.59 3.65
C ILE A 18 8.74 5.65 4.55
N VAL A 19 8.15 6.85 4.64
CA VAL A 19 8.68 7.93 5.48
C VAL A 19 8.61 7.56 6.95
N MET A 20 7.49 6.99 7.41
CA MET A 20 7.29 6.60 8.81
C MET A 20 8.18 5.44 9.24
N THR A 21 8.31 4.42 8.39
CA THR A 21 9.14 3.24 8.70
C THR A 21 10.61 3.45 8.34
N GLN A 22 10.94 4.57 7.68
CA GLN A 22 12.24 4.86 7.06
C GLN A 22 12.77 3.69 6.22
N SER A 23 11.86 2.90 5.65
CA SER A 23 12.17 1.68 4.93
C SER A 23 11.32 1.60 3.68
N SER A 24 11.95 1.23 2.56
CA SER A 24 11.26 0.87 1.32
C SER A 24 10.78 -0.59 1.32
N GLY A 25 10.94 -1.29 2.44
CA GLY A 25 10.55 -2.68 2.61
C GLY A 25 9.04 -2.87 2.56
N LEU A 26 8.57 -3.61 1.55
CA LEU A 26 7.14 -3.87 1.34
C LEU A 26 6.48 -4.53 2.53
N THR A 27 7.17 -5.43 3.22
CA THR A 27 6.68 -6.06 4.45
C THR A 27 6.53 -5.07 5.59
N THR A 28 7.55 -4.26 5.88
CA THR A 28 7.54 -3.29 6.97
C THR A 28 6.49 -2.19 6.75
N VAL A 29 6.44 -1.65 5.53
CA VAL A 29 5.45 -0.65 5.13
C VAL A 29 4.04 -1.25 5.16
N SER A 30 3.85 -2.48 4.67
CA SER A 30 2.54 -3.14 4.69
C SER A 30 2.06 -3.48 6.09
N ALA A 31 2.95 -3.93 6.98
CA ALA A 31 2.62 -4.23 8.38
C ALA A 31 2.21 -2.97 9.13
N PHE A 32 2.94 -1.87 8.91
CA PHE A 32 2.60 -0.57 9.48
C PHE A 32 1.25 -0.04 8.96
N LEU A 33 1.01 -0.10 7.64
CA LEU A 33 -0.28 0.29 7.06
C LEU A 33 -1.41 -0.65 7.51
N ALA A 34 -1.15 -1.94 7.68
CA ALA A 34 -2.14 -2.91 8.15
C ALA A 34 -2.64 -2.55 9.54
N GLU A 35 -1.72 -2.20 10.44
CA GLU A 35 -2.03 -1.73 11.79
C GLU A 35 -2.75 -0.37 11.75
N LEU A 36 -2.27 0.58 10.94
CA LEU A 36 -2.85 1.91 10.81
C LEU A 36 -4.28 1.91 10.24
N LEU A 37 -4.54 1.07 9.22
CA LEU A 37 -5.85 0.94 8.58
C LEU A 37 -6.75 -0.10 9.25
N GLY A 38 -6.25 -0.84 10.25
CA GLY A 38 -6.95 -1.99 10.84
C GLY A 38 -7.28 -3.09 9.83
N LYS A 39 -6.51 -3.18 8.74
CA LYS A 39 -6.71 -4.15 7.65
C LYS A 39 -5.64 -5.24 7.73
N LYS A 40 -5.95 -6.45 7.23
CA LYS A 40 -4.93 -7.50 7.11
C LYS A 40 -3.80 -7.07 6.18
N GLU A 41 -2.56 -7.35 6.57
CA GLU A 41 -1.36 -7.09 5.77
C GLU A 41 -1.46 -7.67 4.36
N ASN A 42 -2.06 -8.86 4.23
CA ASN A 42 -2.28 -9.49 2.93
C ASN A 42 -3.17 -8.64 2.01
N THR A 43 -4.19 -7.98 2.55
CA THR A 43 -5.09 -7.08 1.80
C THR A 43 -4.40 -5.76 1.45
N VAL A 44 -3.53 -5.24 2.31
CA VAL A 44 -2.74 -4.03 2.05
C VAL A 44 -1.69 -4.31 0.98
N ARG A 45 -0.94 -5.41 1.11
CA ARG A 45 -0.02 -5.91 0.09
C ARG A 45 -0.73 -6.08 -1.24
N GLN A 46 -1.88 -6.76 -1.27
CA GLN A 46 -2.61 -6.96 -2.52
C GLN A 46 -3.10 -5.64 -3.14
N GLN A 47 -3.55 -4.67 -2.37
CA GLN A 47 -3.92 -3.34 -2.91
C GLN A 47 -2.71 -2.62 -3.52
N LEU A 48 -1.56 -2.67 -2.84
CA LEU A 48 -0.32 -2.08 -3.32
C LEU A 48 0.17 -2.77 -4.61
N PHE A 49 0.20 -4.10 -4.61
CA PHE A 49 0.56 -4.90 -5.79
C PHE A 49 -0.41 -4.70 -6.95
N ASN A 50 -1.71 -4.64 -6.69
CA ASN A 50 -2.73 -4.42 -7.73
C ASN A 50 -2.71 -3.00 -8.29
N SER A 51 -2.15 -2.04 -7.55
CA SER A 51 -1.98 -0.66 -8.01
C SER A 51 -0.74 -0.45 -8.90
N LEU A 52 0.25 -1.34 -8.81
CA LEU A 52 1.41 -1.36 -9.69
C LEU A 52 1.06 -2.17 -10.97
N PRO A 53 1.32 -1.66 -12.18
CA PRO A 53 1.03 -2.37 -13.44
C PRO A 53 2.03 -3.50 -13.71
N LEU A 54 2.32 -4.34 -12.71
CA LEU A 54 3.09 -5.57 -12.85
C LEU A 54 2.15 -6.77 -12.70
N LYS A 55 1.18 -6.84 -13.61
CA LYS A 55 0.52 -8.10 -13.95
C LYS A 55 0.78 -8.38 -15.42
N GLY A 56 1.88 -9.06 -15.68
CA GLY A 56 2.21 -9.59 -16.99
C GLY A 56 3.13 -10.79 -16.85
N GLY A 57 2.62 -11.96 -17.21
CA GLY A 57 3.38 -13.16 -17.60
C GLY A 57 3.97 -13.97 -16.46
#